data_AF-A0A9D5A7Z8-F1
#
_entry.id   AF-A0A9D5A7Z8-F1
#
_cell.length_a   1.000
_cell.length_b   1.000
_cell.length_c   1.000
_cell.angle_alpha   90.00
_cell.angle_beta   90.00
_cell.angle_gamma   90.00
#
_symmetry.space_group_name_H-M   'P 1'
#
loop_
_entity.id
_entity.type
_entity.pdbx_description
1 polymer ?
#
loop_
_entity_poly.entity_id
_entity_poly.type
_entity_poly.pdbx_seq_one_letter_code
_entity_poly.pdbx_strand_id
1 'polypeptide(L)'
;MSRKIIHSAKYVSEKFEVGPGEIANKALVDIEFPKGHIGVKSFDVDLIDEQGNSVPLYETYFHHWFAVKYIVAKGKNMSDDPNDHTGGPIYKRNDGTCNGGILPLYWGLGSESRGTVSNLPHPFAVELGNPANITEGWEERWLFSLMVIDTRGTKDRKSCTECRCDQFNLPENFYNVTPDIHGKPLSPEYKGGVFCCQNGFQCKLEEGFQAPRRKLALRYKITWVDWDQDHIPVRFYVLDSTDRVGTNGSETIHDCLAEYTIPENNISDPFHVQKASIPIEKGGYLIYGTAHMHTGVVNATLYGQDGRTLCTSTPRYGTGTKAGNEKGYVIEMSVCYPKEGSIKIKDGEIVTVESRYKNEFITGAMGHMYFYLADRLPHTT
;
A
#
# COMPACT_ATOMS: atom_id res chain seq x y z
N MET A 1 -31.34 20.47 4.70
CA MET A 1 -30.15 19.65 4.44
C MET A 1 -30.33 19.01 3.07
N SER A 2 -29.62 19.51 2.06
CA SER A 2 -29.57 18.88 0.74
C SER A 2 -29.07 17.44 0.92
N ARG A 3 -29.79 16.47 0.34
CA ARG A 3 -29.41 15.06 0.35
C ARG A 3 -28.15 14.96 -0.51
N LYS A 4 -26.97 15.05 0.10
CA LYS A 4 -25.67 15.02 -0.61
C LYS A 4 -25.63 13.78 -1.49
N ILE A 5 -25.61 14.00 -2.81
CA ILE A 5 -25.64 12.92 -3.79
C ILE A 5 -24.29 12.22 -3.72
N ILE A 6 -24.31 10.94 -3.38
CA ILE A 6 -23.12 10.08 -3.42
C ILE A 6 -23.06 9.46 -4.80
N HIS A 7 -21.99 9.73 -5.53
CA HIS A 7 -21.69 9.18 -6.84
C HIS A 7 -20.83 7.93 -6.70
N SER A 8 -20.93 7.03 -7.68
CA SER A 8 -20.02 5.89 -7.78
C SER A 8 -19.87 5.40 -9.21
N ALA A 9 -18.67 4.95 -9.56
CA ALA A 9 -18.35 4.36 -10.85
C ALA A 9 -17.41 3.17 -10.66
N LYS A 10 -17.51 2.22 -11.60
CA LYS A 10 -16.64 1.05 -11.71
C LYS A 10 -15.81 1.16 -12.98
N TYR A 11 -14.55 0.79 -12.86
CA TYR A 11 -13.55 0.88 -13.91
C TYR A 11 -12.77 -0.43 -14.00
N VAL A 12 -12.06 -0.61 -15.11
CA VAL A 12 -11.14 -1.71 -15.33
C VAL A 12 -9.84 -1.12 -15.85
N SER A 13 -8.71 -1.51 -15.28
CA SER A 13 -7.39 -1.05 -15.72
C SER A 13 -7.02 -1.64 -17.08
N GLU A 14 -5.90 -1.16 -17.64
CA GLU A 14 -5.22 -1.90 -18.69
C GLU A 14 -4.89 -3.33 -18.24
N LYS A 15 -4.91 -4.25 -19.20
CA LYS A 15 -4.62 -5.67 -18.98
C LYS A 15 -3.11 -5.88 -18.98
N PHE A 16 -2.66 -6.83 -18.17
CA PHE A 16 -1.27 -7.29 -18.15
C PHE A 16 -1.22 -8.82 -18.10
N GLU A 17 -0.08 -9.38 -18.50
CA GLU A 17 0.12 -10.83 -18.53
C GLU A 17 1.09 -11.32 -17.47
N VAL A 18 0.76 -12.48 -16.88
CA VAL A 18 1.63 -13.18 -15.94
C VAL A 18 1.57 -14.69 -16.20
N GLY A 19 2.74 -15.35 -16.19
CA GLY A 19 2.87 -16.80 -16.31
C GLY A 19 3.11 -17.49 -14.98
N PRO A 20 3.03 -18.83 -14.92
CA PRO A 20 3.27 -19.59 -13.69
C PRO A 20 4.60 -19.25 -13.01
N GLY A 21 4.54 -18.98 -11.71
CA GLY A 21 5.67 -18.60 -10.86
C GLY A 21 6.17 -17.17 -11.10
N GLU A 22 5.68 -16.47 -12.12
CA GLU A 22 6.22 -15.16 -12.51
C GLU A 22 5.63 -14.04 -11.66
N ILE A 23 6.46 -13.00 -11.48
CA ILE A 23 6.05 -11.74 -10.90
C ILE A 23 5.71 -10.75 -12.01
N ALA A 24 4.52 -10.17 -11.94
CA ALA A 24 4.19 -8.97 -12.69
C ALA A 24 4.23 -7.77 -11.74
N ASN A 25 5.29 -6.97 -11.85
CA ASN A 25 5.41 -5.68 -11.18
C ASN A 25 5.24 -4.58 -12.25
N LYS A 26 4.11 -3.88 -12.21
CA LYS A 26 3.63 -3.00 -13.29
C LYS A 26 3.26 -1.63 -12.75
N ALA A 27 3.55 -0.60 -13.55
CA ALA A 27 2.95 0.72 -13.42
C ALA A 27 1.90 0.90 -14.53
N LEU A 28 0.63 0.99 -14.18
CA LEU A 28 -0.47 1.27 -15.10
C LEU A 28 -0.79 2.75 -14.99
N VAL A 29 -0.38 3.53 -15.99
CA VAL A 29 -0.47 5.00 -15.98
C VAL A 29 -1.82 5.49 -16.48
N ASP A 30 -2.13 6.76 -16.21
CA ASP A 30 -3.33 7.45 -16.71
C ASP A 30 -4.65 6.67 -16.45
N ILE A 31 -4.78 6.05 -15.26
CA ILE A 31 -5.98 5.29 -14.91
C ILE A 31 -7.21 6.19 -14.87
N GLU A 32 -8.36 5.63 -15.24
CA GLU A 32 -9.63 6.34 -15.17
C GLU A 32 -9.95 6.73 -13.72
N PHE A 33 -10.22 8.01 -13.51
CA PHE A 33 -10.53 8.55 -12.18
C PHE A 33 -11.59 9.65 -12.32
N PRO A 34 -12.54 9.77 -11.36
CA PRO A 34 -13.53 10.86 -11.35
C PRO A 34 -12.87 12.24 -11.43
N LYS A 35 -13.43 13.11 -12.27
CA LYS A 35 -12.91 14.47 -12.54
C LYS A 35 -13.77 15.54 -11.86
N GLY A 36 -13.19 16.73 -11.72
CA GLY A 36 -13.82 17.89 -11.07
C GLY A 36 -13.34 18.06 -9.63
N HIS A 37 -13.92 19.05 -8.93
CA HIS A 37 -13.65 19.27 -7.51
C HIS A 37 -14.54 18.33 -6.69
N ILE A 38 -13.95 17.27 -6.15
CA ILE A 38 -14.67 16.15 -5.55
C ILE A 38 -14.07 15.76 -4.19
N GLY A 39 -14.88 15.07 -3.39
CA GLY A 39 -14.44 14.39 -2.18
C GLY A 39 -14.52 12.87 -2.34
N VAL A 40 -13.39 12.18 -2.43
CA VAL A 40 -13.36 10.72 -2.49
C VAL A 40 -13.71 10.14 -1.13
N LYS A 41 -14.64 9.18 -1.13
CA LYS A 41 -15.19 8.51 0.05
C LYS A 41 -14.65 7.10 0.22
N SER A 42 -14.49 6.35 -0.86
CA SER A 42 -13.95 4.98 -0.85
C SER A 42 -13.26 4.66 -2.17
N PHE A 43 -12.29 3.75 -2.12
CA PHE A 43 -11.56 3.23 -3.27
C PHE A 43 -11.32 1.73 -3.07
N ASP A 44 -12.10 0.92 -3.79
CA ASP A 44 -12.08 -0.53 -3.66
C ASP A 44 -11.48 -1.16 -4.92
N VAL A 45 -10.56 -2.12 -4.77
CA VAL A 45 -9.81 -2.72 -5.89
C VAL A 45 -9.80 -4.24 -5.76
N ASP A 46 -9.91 -4.92 -6.90
CA ASP A 46 -9.91 -6.37 -7.03
C ASP A 46 -9.13 -6.81 -8.28
N LEU A 47 -8.41 -7.93 -8.18
CA LEU A 47 -7.73 -8.56 -9.30
C LEU A 47 -8.68 -9.52 -10.01
N ILE A 48 -8.87 -9.31 -11.31
CA ILE A 48 -9.80 -10.09 -12.15
C ILE A 48 -9.11 -10.77 -13.34
N ASP A 49 -9.67 -11.89 -13.76
CA ASP A 49 -9.30 -12.58 -15.00
C ASP A 49 -9.93 -11.92 -16.24
N GLU A 50 -9.63 -12.46 -17.42
CA GLU A 50 -10.14 -11.97 -18.71
C GLU A 50 -11.68 -12.06 -18.83
N GLN A 51 -12.32 -12.95 -18.07
CA GLN A 51 -13.78 -13.09 -18.02
C GLN A 51 -14.42 -12.18 -16.96
N GLY A 52 -13.62 -11.43 -16.19
CA GLY A 52 -14.08 -10.52 -15.15
C GLY A 52 -14.33 -11.18 -13.80
N ASN A 53 -13.90 -12.43 -13.60
CA ASN A 53 -14.03 -13.12 -12.32
C ASN A 53 -12.86 -12.74 -11.40
N SER A 54 -13.14 -12.62 -10.11
CA SER A 54 -12.11 -12.39 -9.09
C SER A 54 -11.17 -13.58 -9.01
N VAL A 55 -9.86 -13.32 -9.02
CA VAL A 55 -8.84 -14.38 -9.00
C VAL A 55 -8.51 -14.77 -7.54
N PRO A 56 -8.55 -16.06 -7.18
CA PRO A 56 -8.17 -16.51 -5.84
C PRO A 56 -6.67 -16.29 -5.56
N LEU A 57 -6.35 -15.90 -4.32
CA LEU A 57 -4.98 -15.60 -3.87
C LEU A 57 -4.00 -16.79 -3.97
N TYR A 58 -4.50 -18.03 -3.95
CA TYR A 58 -3.66 -19.22 -4.11
C TYR A 58 -3.30 -19.54 -5.58
N GLU A 59 -3.95 -18.86 -6.53
CA GLU A 59 -3.59 -18.93 -7.96
C GLU A 59 -2.73 -17.74 -8.35
N THR A 60 -3.18 -16.53 -8.01
CA THR A 60 -2.40 -15.32 -8.22
C THR A 60 -2.48 -14.48 -6.97
N TYR A 61 -1.36 -14.41 -6.26
CA TYR A 61 -1.24 -13.62 -5.05
C TYR A 61 -1.18 -12.14 -5.42
N PHE A 62 -2.16 -11.39 -4.93
CA PHE A 62 -2.21 -9.95 -5.10
C PHE A 62 -1.34 -9.30 -4.01
N HIS A 63 -0.03 -9.21 -4.27
CA HIS A 63 0.94 -8.83 -3.26
C HIS A 63 0.72 -7.39 -2.77
N HIS A 64 0.65 -6.42 -3.68
CA HIS A 64 0.21 -5.06 -3.37
C HIS A 64 -0.32 -4.33 -4.61
N TRP A 65 -1.13 -3.30 -4.38
CA TRP A 65 -1.45 -2.25 -5.35
C TRP A 65 -1.45 -0.90 -4.65
N PHE A 66 -0.96 0.12 -5.34
CA PHE A 66 -0.87 1.48 -4.85
C PHE A 66 -1.44 2.43 -5.91
N ALA A 67 -2.38 3.29 -5.53
CA ALA A 67 -2.78 4.44 -6.32
C ALA A 67 -1.86 5.62 -6.01
N VAL A 68 -1.14 6.10 -7.01
CA VAL A 68 -0.19 7.21 -6.89
C VAL A 68 -0.70 8.39 -7.71
N LYS A 69 -0.81 9.55 -7.06
CA LYS A 69 -1.18 10.80 -7.71
C LYS A 69 0.04 11.45 -8.35
N TYR A 70 -0.09 11.96 -9.56
CA TYR A 70 0.89 12.86 -10.15
C TYR A 70 0.20 14.01 -10.87
N ILE A 71 0.95 15.08 -11.10
CA ILE A 71 0.53 16.18 -11.96
C ILE A 71 1.43 16.25 -13.18
N VAL A 72 0.85 16.60 -14.33
CA VAL A 72 1.58 16.77 -15.59
C VAL A 72 1.06 18.01 -16.32
N ALA A 73 1.93 18.66 -17.10
CA ALA A 73 1.52 19.76 -17.97
C ALA A 73 0.53 19.25 -19.03
N LYS A 74 -0.53 20.02 -19.29
CA LYS A 74 -1.55 19.69 -20.28
C LYS A 74 -0.91 19.49 -21.66
N GLY A 75 -1.33 18.42 -22.35
CA GLY A 75 -0.81 18.07 -23.67
C GLY A 75 0.55 17.36 -23.66
N LYS A 76 1.16 17.12 -22.50
CA LYS A 76 2.28 16.18 -22.36
C LYS A 76 1.77 14.80 -21.96
N ASN A 77 2.32 13.78 -22.61
CA ASN A 77 2.18 12.39 -22.17
C ASN A 77 3.39 12.01 -21.32
N MET A 78 3.22 10.98 -20.49
CA MET A 78 4.35 10.37 -19.80
C MET A 78 5.27 9.76 -20.86
N SER A 79 6.56 10.13 -20.84
CA SER A 79 7.55 9.47 -21.69
C SER A 79 7.81 8.07 -21.14
N ASP A 80 7.78 7.06 -22.01
CA ASP A 80 8.23 5.71 -21.69
C ASP A 80 9.78 5.63 -21.58
N ASP A 81 10.50 6.71 -21.93
CA ASP A 81 11.95 6.79 -21.82
C ASP A 81 12.36 7.29 -20.42
N PRO A 82 12.99 6.44 -19.58
CA PRO A 82 13.47 6.84 -18.27
C PRO A 82 14.57 7.90 -18.27
N ASN A 83 15.15 8.26 -19.43
CA ASN A 83 16.15 9.33 -19.58
C ASN A 83 15.58 10.69 -20.03
N ASP A 84 14.26 10.81 -20.23
CA ASP A 84 13.64 12.10 -20.56
C ASP A 84 13.57 13.00 -19.30
N HIS A 85 14.44 14.01 -19.27
CA HIS A 85 14.50 15.00 -18.19
C HIS A 85 13.70 16.29 -18.48
N THR A 86 12.88 16.33 -19.53
CA THR A 86 12.16 17.54 -19.92
C THR A 86 10.77 17.67 -19.27
N GLY A 87 10.72 18.16 -18.02
CA GLY A 87 9.47 18.57 -17.37
C GLY A 87 8.42 17.44 -17.29
N GLY A 88 8.85 16.29 -16.77
CA GLY A 88 8.06 15.09 -16.55
C GLY A 88 7.03 15.19 -15.41
N PRO A 89 6.33 14.10 -15.10
CA PRO A 89 5.28 14.09 -14.08
C PRO A 89 5.85 14.40 -12.69
N ILE A 90 5.12 15.20 -11.91
CA ILE A 90 5.44 15.48 -10.51
C ILE A 90 4.54 14.60 -9.64
N TYR A 91 5.12 13.55 -9.07
CA TYR A 91 4.43 12.69 -8.12
C TYR A 91 4.08 13.47 -6.85
N LYS A 92 2.80 13.43 -6.49
CA LYS A 92 2.31 13.94 -5.21
C LYS A 92 2.34 12.79 -4.22
N ARG A 93 2.79 13.07 -3.00
CA ARG A 93 2.96 12.11 -1.91
C ARG A 93 1.90 12.31 -0.84
N ASN A 94 1.76 11.33 0.05
CA ASN A 94 0.94 11.46 1.24
C ASN A 94 1.65 12.34 2.30
N ASP A 95 0.93 12.70 3.35
CA ASP A 95 1.39 13.58 4.44
C ASP A 95 2.23 12.84 5.50
N GLY A 96 2.45 11.53 5.33
CA GLY A 96 3.25 10.68 6.21
C GLY A 96 4.76 10.85 6.05
N THR A 97 5.52 9.92 6.63
CA THR A 97 6.99 9.90 6.54
C THR A 97 7.44 9.01 5.39
N CYS A 98 8.73 8.67 5.29
CA CYS A 98 9.26 7.80 4.22
C CYS A 98 9.09 8.36 2.80
N ASN A 99 9.03 9.69 2.70
CA ASN A 99 8.76 10.39 1.45
C ASN A 99 9.95 10.38 0.46
N GLY A 100 11.03 9.64 0.67
CA GLY A 100 12.12 9.45 -0.31
C GLY A 100 11.73 8.72 -1.61
N GLY A 101 10.43 8.48 -1.85
CA GLY A 101 9.91 7.68 -2.97
C GLY A 101 9.55 6.24 -2.59
N ILE A 102 9.71 5.86 -1.32
CA ILE A 102 9.51 4.49 -0.84
C ILE A 102 8.02 4.16 -0.66
N LEU A 103 7.24 5.07 -0.07
CA LEU A 103 5.80 4.89 0.16
C LEU A 103 4.98 6.09 -0.36
N PRO A 104 4.99 6.41 -1.67
CA PRO A 104 4.36 7.61 -2.22
C PRO A 104 2.83 7.53 -2.38
N LEU A 105 2.22 6.41 -1.97
CA LEU A 105 0.83 6.06 -2.24
C LEU A 105 -0.18 6.96 -1.51
N TYR A 106 -1.37 7.15 -2.11
CA TYR A 106 -2.55 7.78 -1.47
C TYR A 106 -3.60 6.74 -1.05
N TRP A 107 -3.64 5.63 -1.78
CA TRP A 107 -4.40 4.44 -1.44
C TRP A 107 -3.58 3.24 -1.83
N GLY A 108 -3.81 2.14 -1.13
CA GLY A 108 -3.22 0.88 -1.49
C GLY A 108 -3.29 -0.11 -0.37
N LEU A 109 -3.25 -1.38 -0.73
CA LEU A 109 -3.35 -2.56 0.12
C LEU A 109 -2.73 -3.72 -0.68
N GLY A 110 -2.87 -4.95 -0.21
CA GLY A 110 -2.54 -6.15 -0.97
C GLY A 110 -3.68 -7.16 -0.97
N SER A 111 -3.35 -8.38 -0.59
CA SER A 111 -4.27 -9.52 -0.56
C SER A 111 -5.53 -9.29 0.27
N GLU A 112 -5.44 -8.42 1.28
CA GLU A 112 -6.50 -8.06 2.20
C GLU A 112 -7.56 -7.10 1.64
N SER A 113 -7.32 -6.56 0.43
CA SER A 113 -8.15 -5.48 -0.15
C SER A 113 -9.64 -5.78 -0.22
N ARG A 114 -10.02 -7.05 -0.44
CA ARG A 114 -11.43 -7.44 -0.63
C ARG A 114 -12.27 -7.30 0.63
N GLY A 115 -11.67 -7.54 1.80
CA GLY A 115 -12.36 -7.45 3.08
C GLY A 115 -12.17 -6.10 3.79
N THR A 116 -11.08 -5.40 3.51
CA THR A 116 -10.76 -4.13 4.19
C THR A 116 -11.62 -2.99 3.64
N VAL A 117 -12.47 -2.41 4.49
CA VAL A 117 -13.36 -1.30 4.13
C VAL A 117 -12.58 0.00 4.00
N SER A 118 -12.71 0.72 2.88
CA SER A 118 -11.99 1.99 2.63
C SER A 118 -12.84 3.26 2.87
N ASN A 119 -14.06 3.11 3.40
CA ASN A 119 -15.05 4.20 3.43
C ASN A 119 -14.76 5.26 4.52
N LEU A 120 -14.74 6.54 4.15
CA LEU A 120 -14.66 7.66 5.08
C LEU A 120 -16.05 8.10 5.56
N PRO A 121 -16.27 8.34 6.87
CA PRO A 121 -17.54 8.87 7.37
C PRO A 121 -17.80 10.29 6.87
N HIS A 122 -19.05 10.69 6.71
CA HIS A 122 -19.40 12.09 6.46
C HIS A 122 -19.08 12.93 7.71
N PRO A 123 -18.59 14.19 7.59
CA PRO A 123 -18.34 14.96 6.36
C PRO A 123 -16.92 14.84 5.78
N PHE A 124 -16.11 13.92 6.28
CA PHE A 124 -14.71 13.78 5.90
C PHE A 124 -14.54 13.15 4.52
N ALA A 125 -13.66 13.69 3.68
CA ALA A 125 -13.36 13.11 2.37
C ALA A 125 -11.94 13.50 1.92
N VAL A 126 -11.34 12.70 1.03
CA VAL A 126 -10.08 13.09 0.38
C VAL A 126 -10.43 14.10 -0.72
N GLU A 127 -10.04 15.35 -0.53
CA GLU A 127 -10.29 16.44 -1.48
C GLU A 127 -9.37 16.32 -2.69
N LEU A 128 -9.95 16.26 -3.88
CA LEU A 128 -9.24 16.22 -5.16
C LEU A 128 -9.77 17.27 -6.12
N GLY A 129 -8.96 17.68 -7.09
CA GLY A 129 -9.42 18.58 -8.15
C GLY A 129 -9.72 20.00 -7.69
N ASN A 130 -9.24 20.45 -6.52
CA ASN A 130 -9.44 21.82 -6.06
C ASN A 130 -8.70 22.80 -7.00
N PRO A 131 -9.40 23.69 -7.73
CA PRO A 131 -8.77 24.58 -8.70
C PRO A 131 -7.73 25.53 -8.08
N ALA A 132 -7.84 25.85 -6.79
CA ALA A 132 -6.87 26.69 -6.10
C ALA A 132 -5.52 25.98 -5.87
N ASN A 133 -5.50 24.64 -5.88
CA ASN A 133 -4.31 23.83 -5.62
C ASN A 133 -3.68 23.27 -6.91
N ILE A 134 -4.28 23.50 -8.07
CA ILE A 134 -3.78 23.02 -9.36
C ILE A 134 -3.15 24.18 -10.13
N THR A 135 -1.85 24.05 -10.42
CA THR A 135 -1.13 25.03 -11.23
C THR A 135 -1.77 25.19 -12.60
N GLU A 136 -1.94 26.44 -13.07
CA GLU A 136 -2.46 26.72 -14.41
C GLU A 136 -1.64 25.98 -15.47
N GLY A 137 -2.32 25.35 -16.43
CA GLY A 137 -1.68 24.53 -17.47
C GLY A 137 -1.26 23.13 -17.03
N TRP A 138 -1.55 22.71 -15.79
CA TRP A 138 -1.32 21.35 -15.29
C TRP A 138 -2.64 20.61 -15.04
N GLU A 139 -2.57 19.29 -14.97
CA GLU A 139 -3.70 18.44 -14.60
C GLU A 139 -3.28 17.30 -13.68
N GLU A 140 -4.20 16.88 -12.80
CA GLU A 140 -4.03 15.72 -11.92
C GLU A 140 -4.33 14.42 -12.67
N ARG A 141 -3.46 13.43 -12.50
CA ARG A 141 -3.61 12.08 -13.03
C ARG A 141 -3.21 11.05 -11.98
N TRP A 142 -3.55 9.80 -12.27
CA TRP A 142 -3.37 8.69 -11.36
C TRP A 142 -2.72 7.51 -12.08
N LEU A 143 -1.90 6.77 -11.36
CA LEU A 143 -1.40 5.46 -11.80
C LEU A 143 -1.63 4.41 -10.73
N PHE A 144 -1.67 3.15 -11.15
CA PHE A 144 -1.47 2.03 -10.26
C PHE A 144 -0.03 1.54 -10.32
N SER A 145 0.63 1.42 -9.18
CA SER A 145 1.82 0.59 -9.02
C SER A 145 1.38 -0.72 -8.36
N LEU A 146 1.54 -1.85 -9.04
CA LEU A 146 1.05 -3.14 -8.56
C LEU A 146 2.12 -4.22 -8.66
N MET A 147 2.06 -5.17 -7.73
CA MET A 147 2.80 -6.42 -7.78
C MET A 147 1.82 -7.57 -7.60
N VAL A 148 1.82 -8.50 -8.56
CA VAL A 148 1.15 -9.80 -8.43
C VAL A 148 2.12 -10.92 -8.70
N ILE A 149 1.88 -12.07 -8.09
CA ILE A 149 2.70 -13.26 -8.24
C ILE A 149 1.79 -14.42 -8.62
N ASP A 150 2.02 -15.04 -9.77
CA ASP A 150 1.29 -16.25 -10.14
C ASP A 150 1.89 -17.44 -9.39
N THR A 151 1.16 -17.97 -8.42
CA THR A 151 1.63 -19.05 -7.55
C THR A 151 1.25 -20.44 -8.06
N ARG A 152 0.75 -20.56 -9.29
CA ARG A 152 0.43 -21.86 -9.89
C ARG A 152 1.71 -22.64 -10.18
N GLY A 153 1.76 -23.87 -9.68
CA GLY A 153 2.88 -24.78 -9.91
C GLY A 153 4.17 -24.43 -9.17
N THR A 154 4.20 -23.43 -8.30
CA THR A 154 5.38 -23.11 -7.50
C THR A 154 5.65 -24.19 -6.45
N LYS A 155 6.92 -24.56 -6.23
CA LYS A 155 7.32 -25.56 -5.23
C LYS A 155 6.90 -25.20 -3.81
N ASP A 156 7.05 -23.93 -3.46
CA ASP A 156 6.65 -23.40 -2.16
C ASP A 156 5.89 -22.09 -2.37
N ARG A 157 4.56 -22.16 -2.30
CA ARG A 157 3.69 -20.98 -2.49
C ARG A 157 3.95 -19.93 -1.44
N LYS A 158 4.09 -20.31 -0.16
CA LYS A 158 4.25 -19.37 0.95
C LYS A 158 5.54 -18.58 0.75
N SER A 159 6.64 -19.26 0.52
CA SER A 159 7.93 -18.60 0.33
C SER A 159 8.04 -17.82 -0.98
N CYS A 160 7.32 -18.23 -2.02
CA CYS A 160 7.18 -17.43 -3.24
C CYS A 160 6.43 -16.11 -2.96
N THR A 161 5.34 -16.14 -2.19
CA THR A 161 4.60 -14.92 -1.80
C THR A 161 5.35 -14.02 -0.82
N GLU A 162 6.29 -14.57 -0.06
CA GLU A 162 7.18 -13.84 0.86
C GLU A 162 8.47 -13.36 0.17
N CYS A 163 8.59 -13.56 -1.15
CA CYS A 163 9.73 -13.13 -1.94
C CYS A 163 11.08 -13.72 -1.46
N ARG A 164 11.08 -14.96 -0.95
CA ARG A 164 12.29 -15.61 -0.43
C ARG A 164 13.27 -15.91 -1.57
N CYS A 165 14.45 -15.29 -1.54
CA CYS A 165 15.39 -15.27 -2.67
C CYS A 165 15.81 -16.67 -3.16
N ASP A 166 15.99 -17.62 -2.24
CA ASP A 166 16.35 -19.00 -2.57
C ASP A 166 15.24 -19.78 -3.30
N GLN A 167 14.03 -19.23 -3.37
CA GLN A 167 12.89 -19.80 -4.11
C GLN A 167 12.73 -19.20 -5.50
N PHE A 168 13.58 -18.25 -5.90
CA PHE A 168 13.54 -17.65 -7.23
C PHE A 168 14.68 -18.17 -8.10
N ASN A 169 14.45 -18.14 -9.42
CA ASN A 169 15.46 -18.37 -10.44
C ASN A 169 16.28 -17.08 -10.64
N LEU A 170 17.03 -16.67 -9.61
CA LEU A 170 17.81 -15.43 -9.64
C LEU A 170 19.05 -15.55 -10.54
N PRO A 171 19.46 -14.48 -11.25
CA PRO A 171 20.73 -14.43 -11.96
C PRO A 171 21.93 -14.65 -11.03
N GLU A 172 23.01 -15.29 -11.52
CA GLU A 172 24.21 -15.58 -10.71
C GLU A 172 24.84 -14.31 -10.10
N ASN A 173 24.81 -13.19 -10.82
CA ASN A 173 25.36 -11.91 -10.39
C ASN A 173 24.36 -11.01 -9.64
N PHE A 174 23.18 -11.53 -9.26
CA PHE A 174 22.06 -10.76 -8.70
C PHE A 174 22.48 -9.79 -7.58
N TYR A 175 23.20 -10.27 -6.57
CA TYR A 175 23.63 -9.47 -5.42
C TYR A 175 24.64 -8.36 -5.78
N ASN A 176 25.41 -8.55 -6.85
CA ASN A 176 26.41 -7.58 -7.28
C ASN A 176 25.81 -6.43 -8.11
N VAL A 177 24.72 -6.71 -8.84
CA VAL A 177 24.13 -5.75 -9.79
C VAL A 177 22.84 -5.11 -9.29
N THR A 178 22.21 -5.68 -8.26
CA THR A 178 20.99 -5.14 -7.68
C THR A 178 21.33 -4.15 -6.57
N PRO A 179 21.01 -2.86 -6.71
CA PRO A 179 21.16 -1.90 -5.63
C PRO A 179 20.06 -2.10 -4.57
N ASP A 180 20.42 -1.91 -3.30
CA ASP A 180 19.49 -1.73 -2.19
C ASP A 180 18.85 -0.34 -2.23
N ILE A 181 18.00 -0.04 -1.23
CA ILE A 181 17.30 1.25 -1.12
C ILE A 181 18.25 2.46 -1.00
N HIS A 182 19.52 2.24 -0.65
CA HIS A 182 20.55 3.26 -0.50
C HIS A 182 21.46 3.35 -1.72
N GLY A 183 21.19 2.58 -2.78
CA GLY A 183 22.01 2.52 -3.98
C GLY A 183 23.28 1.68 -3.84
N LYS A 184 23.44 0.91 -2.76
CA LYS A 184 24.59 0.02 -2.56
C LYS A 184 24.27 -1.38 -3.08
N PRO A 185 25.25 -2.18 -3.54
CA PRO A 185 24.99 -3.57 -3.90
C PRO A 185 24.35 -4.36 -2.75
N LEU A 186 23.37 -5.21 -3.09
CA LEU A 186 22.61 -5.99 -2.12
C LEU A 186 23.52 -6.99 -1.38
N SER A 187 23.39 -7.05 -0.05
CA SER A 187 24.17 -7.99 0.76
C SER A 187 23.84 -9.45 0.41
N PRO A 188 24.83 -10.37 0.34
CA PRO A 188 24.58 -11.82 0.27
C PRO A 188 23.79 -12.38 1.48
N GLU A 189 23.69 -11.62 2.55
CA GLU A 189 22.87 -11.95 3.72
C GLU A 189 21.38 -11.61 3.51
N TYR A 190 21.01 -10.83 2.48
CA TYR A 190 19.62 -10.57 2.14
C TYR A 190 18.93 -11.86 1.70
N LYS A 191 17.94 -12.31 2.48
CA LYS A 191 17.28 -13.62 2.27
C LYS A 191 15.95 -13.54 1.55
N GLY A 192 15.34 -12.36 1.44
CA GLY A 192 14.07 -12.20 0.73
C GLY A 192 13.42 -10.85 0.93
N GLY A 193 12.45 -10.59 0.07
CA GLY A 193 11.69 -9.34 -0.01
C GLY A 193 11.69 -8.74 -1.43
N VAL A 194 11.29 -7.47 -1.54
CA VAL A 194 11.04 -6.71 -2.77
C VAL A 194 12.14 -6.86 -3.82
N PHE A 195 13.42 -6.93 -3.42
CA PHE A 195 14.53 -7.03 -4.38
C PHE A 195 14.59 -8.39 -5.07
N CYS A 196 14.10 -9.44 -4.44
CA CYS A 196 13.95 -10.78 -5.03
C CYS A 196 12.62 -10.94 -5.78
N CYS A 197 11.73 -9.94 -5.69
CA CYS A 197 10.45 -9.87 -6.37
C CYS A 197 10.41 -8.84 -7.52
N GLN A 198 11.37 -8.93 -8.44
CA GLN A 198 11.42 -8.04 -9.60
C GLN A 198 10.48 -8.49 -10.74
N ASN A 199 10.04 -7.54 -11.56
CA ASN A 199 9.20 -7.85 -12.72
C ASN A 199 9.88 -8.89 -13.64
N GLY A 200 9.17 -9.96 -13.96
CA GLY A 200 9.63 -11.04 -14.83
C GLY A 200 10.48 -12.10 -14.12
N PHE A 201 10.85 -11.91 -12.85
CA PHE A 201 11.47 -12.99 -12.07
C PHE A 201 10.44 -14.08 -11.82
N GLN A 202 10.93 -15.31 -11.66
CA GLN A 202 10.11 -16.50 -11.55
C GLN A 202 10.50 -17.35 -10.35
N CYS A 203 9.50 -17.72 -9.54
CA CYS A 203 9.61 -18.73 -8.51
C CYS A 203 9.91 -20.10 -9.12
N LYS A 204 10.67 -20.93 -8.39
CA LYS A 204 10.92 -22.32 -8.74
C LYS A 204 9.60 -23.08 -8.85
N LEU A 205 9.42 -23.74 -9.99
CA LEU A 205 8.24 -24.53 -10.29
C LEU A 205 8.47 -26.01 -9.99
N GLU A 206 7.39 -26.72 -9.71
CA GLU A 206 7.35 -28.18 -9.70
C GLU A 206 7.80 -28.74 -11.05
N GLU A 207 8.50 -29.87 -11.01
CA GLU A 207 9.06 -30.48 -12.21
C GLU A 207 7.95 -30.85 -13.21
N GLY A 208 8.13 -30.44 -14.47
CA GLY A 208 7.16 -30.68 -15.54
C GLY A 208 5.89 -29.82 -15.48
N PHE A 209 5.73 -28.92 -14.51
CA PHE A 209 4.58 -28.02 -14.48
C PHE A 209 4.60 -27.06 -15.66
N GLN A 210 3.51 -27.05 -16.42
CA GLN A 210 3.29 -26.13 -17.54
C GLN A 210 1.84 -25.65 -17.48
N ALA A 211 1.64 -24.34 -17.60
CA ALA A 211 0.32 -23.75 -17.71
C ALA A 211 0.40 -22.47 -18.55
N PRO A 212 -0.69 -22.10 -19.25
CA PRO A 212 -0.71 -20.88 -20.03
C PRO A 212 -0.57 -19.65 -19.14
N ARG A 213 0.03 -18.59 -19.71
CA ARG A 213 -0.04 -17.24 -19.16
C ARG A 213 -1.49 -16.79 -19.06
N ARG A 214 -1.77 -15.91 -18.11
CA ARG A 214 -3.10 -15.30 -17.92
C ARG A 214 -3.03 -13.82 -18.21
N LYS A 215 -4.09 -13.30 -18.80
CA LYS A 215 -4.37 -11.86 -18.88
C LYS A 215 -5.21 -11.46 -17.67
N LEU A 216 -4.69 -10.53 -16.88
CA LEU A 216 -5.31 -10.02 -15.67
C LEU A 216 -5.53 -8.52 -15.80
N ALA A 217 -6.44 -7.99 -14.99
CA ALA A 217 -6.66 -6.56 -14.83
C ALA A 217 -7.10 -6.25 -13.40
N LEU A 218 -7.01 -4.97 -13.01
CA LEU A 218 -7.63 -4.47 -11.80
C LEU A 218 -9.03 -3.97 -12.13
N ARG A 219 -10.04 -4.51 -11.44
CA ARG A 219 -11.37 -3.93 -11.37
C ARG A 219 -11.44 -3.06 -10.13
N TYR A 220 -11.89 -1.83 -10.28
CA TYR A 220 -11.96 -0.91 -9.15
C TYR A 220 -13.23 -0.07 -9.15
N LYS A 221 -13.62 0.34 -7.95
CA LYS A 221 -14.80 1.16 -7.70
C LYS A 221 -14.39 2.36 -6.87
N ILE A 222 -14.76 3.54 -7.34
CA ILE A 222 -14.57 4.79 -6.60
C ILE A 222 -15.95 5.30 -6.20
N THR A 223 -16.08 5.75 -4.95
CA THR A 223 -17.27 6.43 -4.44
C THR A 223 -16.86 7.85 -4.05
N TRP A 224 -17.61 8.85 -4.49
CA TRP A 224 -17.28 10.25 -4.22
C TRP A 224 -18.53 11.12 -4.07
N VAL A 225 -18.31 12.35 -3.64
CA VAL A 225 -19.30 13.42 -3.58
C VAL A 225 -18.76 14.63 -4.34
N ASP A 226 -19.65 15.45 -4.88
CA ASP A 226 -19.25 16.78 -5.36
C ASP A 226 -18.78 17.60 -4.17
N TRP A 227 -17.63 18.27 -4.31
CA TRP A 227 -17.07 19.04 -3.20
C TRP A 227 -17.94 20.27 -2.91
N ASP A 228 -18.16 20.53 -1.63
CA ASP A 228 -18.90 21.70 -1.14
C ASP A 228 -18.33 22.17 0.21
N GLN A 229 -18.84 23.30 0.71
CA GLN A 229 -18.36 23.91 1.96
C GLN A 229 -18.65 23.05 3.23
N ASP A 230 -19.56 22.10 3.12
CA ASP A 230 -19.96 21.22 4.22
C ASP A 230 -19.07 19.96 4.28
N HIS A 231 -18.05 19.83 3.41
CA HIS A 231 -17.06 18.75 3.47
C HIS A 231 -15.79 19.19 4.20
N ILE A 232 -15.12 18.22 4.83
CA ILE A 232 -13.87 18.45 5.55
C ILE A 232 -12.77 17.61 4.89
N PRO A 233 -11.67 18.22 4.41
CA PRO A 233 -10.58 17.48 3.82
C PRO A 233 -9.85 16.67 4.88
N VAL A 234 -9.44 15.46 4.52
CA VAL A 234 -8.52 14.67 5.32
C VAL A 234 -7.17 14.55 4.63
N ARG A 235 -6.12 14.56 5.45
CA ARG A 235 -4.75 14.23 5.07
C ARG A 235 -4.51 12.76 5.29
N PHE A 236 -3.74 12.14 4.40
CA PHE A 236 -3.47 10.71 4.45
C PHE A 236 -2.04 10.47 4.92
N TYR A 237 -1.86 9.53 5.84
CA TYR A 237 -0.58 9.22 6.45
C TYR A 237 -0.27 7.75 6.23
N VAL A 238 0.97 7.49 5.79
CA VAL A 238 1.57 6.16 5.82
C VAL A 238 2.78 6.20 6.74
N LEU A 239 2.82 5.30 7.72
CA LEU A 239 3.97 5.10 8.60
C LEU A 239 4.52 3.69 8.45
N ASP A 240 5.83 3.55 8.62
CA ASP A 240 6.57 2.30 8.47
C ASP A 240 7.24 1.94 9.80
N SER A 241 6.97 0.73 10.32
CA SER A 241 7.61 0.22 11.54
C SER A 241 9.12 0.02 11.43
N THR A 242 9.68 0.08 10.22
CA THR A 242 11.13 0.00 9.96
C THR A 242 11.80 1.37 9.96
N ASP A 243 11.04 2.47 10.02
CA ASP A 243 11.55 3.84 9.99
C ASP A 243 12.55 4.08 11.13
N ARG A 244 13.78 4.42 10.75
CA ARG A 244 14.83 4.85 11.67
C ARG A 244 14.90 6.37 11.65
N VAL A 245 14.21 6.95 12.63
CA VAL A 245 14.17 8.40 12.81
C VAL A 245 15.50 8.89 13.38
N GLY A 246 16.12 9.84 12.69
CA GLY A 246 17.33 10.53 13.13
C GLY A 246 17.20 12.04 12.96
N THR A 247 18.31 12.75 13.17
CA THR A 247 18.39 14.21 12.97
C THR A 247 19.61 14.57 12.14
N ASN A 248 19.44 15.47 11.17
CA ASN A 248 20.53 16.14 10.48
C ASN A 248 20.42 17.66 10.72
N GLY A 249 21.16 18.18 11.69
CA GLY A 249 20.97 19.54 12.18
C GLY A 249 19.57 19.70 12.82
N SER A 250 18.76 20.62 12.30
CA SER A 250 17.38 20.84 12.73
C SER A 250 16.34 19.99 11.99
N GLU A 251 16.74 19.27 10.94
CA GLU A 251 15.82 18.47 10.13
C GLU A 251 15.71 17.05 10.68
N THR A 252 14.47 16.55 10.76
CA THR A 252 14.22 15.13 11.06
C THR A 252 14.46 14.32 9.80
N ILE A 253 15.27 13.28 9.90
CA ILE A 253 15.56 12.36 8.80
C ILE A 253 14.88 11.02 9.06
N HIS A 254 14.37 10.42 7.99
CA HIS A 254 13.68 9.13 8.00
C HIS A 254 14.43 8.15 7.10
N ASP A 255 14.77 6.99 7.65
CA ASP A 255 15.39 5.87 6.93
C ASP A 255 14.44 4.67 7.00
N CYS A 256 13.54 4.59 6.03
CA CYS A 256 12.51 3.56 5.96
C CYS A 256 12.93 2.44 5.01
N LEU A 257 12.62 1.19 5.38
CA LEU A 257 13.01 0.02 4.60
C LEU A 257 11.85 -0.58 3.78
N ALA A 258 10.62 -0.09 3.96
CA ALA A 258 9.35 -0.65 3.44
C ALA A 258 8.99 -2.03 4.02
N GLU A 259 9.96 -2.92 4.17
CA GLU A 259 9.79 -4.28 4.63
C GLU A 259 10.98 -4.71 5.48
N TYR A 260 10.83 -5.81 6.22
CA TYR A 260 11.91 -6.39 7.02
C TYR A 260 11.84 -7.91 7.02
N THR A 261 12.95 -8.53 7.43
CA THR A 261 13.03 -9.98 7.62
C THR A 261 12.89 -10.30 9.10
N ILE A 262 12.01 -11.23 9.43
CA ILE A 262 11.92 -11.85 10.74
C ILE A 262 12.85 -13.06 10.73
N PRO A 263 13.93 -13.06 11.54
CA PRO A 263 14.87 -14.17 11.55
C PRO A 263 14.22 -15.42 12.17
N GLU A 264 14.73 -16.59 11.81
CA GLU A 264 14.39 -17.83 12.50
C GLU A 264 14.87 -17.73 13.95
N ASN A 265 13.97 -17.98 14.91
CA ASN A 265 14.32 -17.79 16.31
C ASN A 265 13.77 -18.91 17.19
N ASN A 266 14.65 -19.49 18.00
CA ASN A 266 14.32 -20.57 18.95
C ASN A 266 13.89 -20.02 20.33
N ILE A 267 13.45 -18.77 20.41
CA ILE A 267 13.02 -18.12 21.66
C ILE A 267 11.59 -18.56 21.99
N SER A 268 11.28 -18.64 23.28
CA SER A 268 9.94 -18.98 23.79
C SER A 268 8.86 -17.93 23.51
N ASP A 269 9.22 -16.72 23.06
CA ASP A 269 8.25 -15.68 22.70
C ASP A 269 7.57 -16.07 21.37
N PRO A 270 6.25 -16.29 21.38
CA PRO A 270 5.52 -16.65 20.16
C PRO A 270 5.45 -15.51 19.13
N PHE A 271 5.86 -14.29 19.48
CA PHE A 271 5.71 -13.12 18.62
C PHE A 271 7.02 -12.37 18.36
N HIS A 272 7.21 -11.94 17.12
CA HIS A 272 8.19 -10.95 16.74
C HIS A 272 7.54 -9.57 16.73
N VAL A 273 8.22 -8.57 17.30
CA VAL A 273 7.72 -7.19 17.39
C VAL A 273 8.70 -6.24 16.74
N GLN A 274 8.22 -5.47 15.76
CA GLN A 274 8.97 -4.40 15.11
C GLN A 274 8.24 -3.07 15.36
N LYS A 275 8.99 -2.02 15.72
CA LYS A 275 8.42 -0.71 16.05
C LYS A 275 9.26 0.43 15.52
N ALA A 276 8.58 1.53 15.22
CA ALA A 276 9.20 2.83 14.98
C ALA A 276 8.42 3.92 15.73
N SER A 277 9.14 4.89 16.30
CA SER A 277 8.58 6.07 16.96
C SER A 277 8.83 7.29 16.11
N ILE A 278 7.76 7.90 15.61
CA ILE A 278 7.80 8.83 14.48
C ILE A 278 7.12 10.15 14.89
N PRO A 279 7.80 11.31 14.80
CA PRO A 279 7.17 12.60 15.03
C PRO A 279 6.21 12.95 13.89
N ILE A 280 4.96 13.28 14.23
CA ILE A 280 3.96 13.72 13.27
C ILE A 280 4.06 15.24 13.12
N GLU A 281 4.62 15.71 12.01
CA GLU A 281 4.83 17.15 11.77
C GLU A 281 3.55 17.97 11.95
N LYS A 282 2.46 17.53 11.33
CA LYS A 282 1.15 18.18 11.41
C LYS A 282 0.09 17.18 11.87
N GLY A 283 -0.28 17.26 13.14
CA GLY A 283 -1.30 16.42 13.78
C GLY A 283 -2.72 16.76 13.35
N GLY A 284 -3.73 16.15 13.98
CA GLY A 284 -5.14 16.32 13.63
C GLY A 284 -6.04 15.31 14.34
N TYR A 285 -7.32 15.33 14.01
CA TYR A 285 -8.30 14.37 14.52
C TYR A 285 -8.25 13.08 13.71
N LEU A 286 -8.08 11.94 14.37
CA LEU A 286 -8.05 10.63 13.72
C LEU A 286 -9.46 10.25 13.25
N ILE A 287 -9.63 10.08 11.94
CA ILE A 287 -10.92 9.77 11.31
C ILE A 287 -11.03 8.29 10.94
N TYR A 288 -9.92 7.72 10.49
CA TYR A 288 -9.84 6.35 9.99
C TYR A 288 -8.42 5.84 10.19
N GLY A 289 -8.25 4.57 10.56
CA GLY A 289 -6.95 3.90 10.57
C GLY A 289 -7.05 2.42 10.18
N THR A 290 -6.08 1.90 9.45
CA THR A 290 -5.94 0.48 9.11
C THR A 290 -4.48 0.14 8.86
N ALA A 291 -4.12 -1.14 8.85
CA ALA A 291 -2.78 -1.57 8.49
C ALA A 291 -2.75 -2.32 7.15
N HIS A 292 -1.60 -2.27 6.47
CA HIS A 292 -1.25 -3.17 5.37
C HIS A 292 -0.18 -4.14 5.87
N MET A 293 -0.48 -5.43 5.81
CA MET A 293 0.30 -6.47 6.48
C MET A 293 0.28 -7.77 5.66
N HIS A 294 1.34 -8.54 5.76
CA HIS A 294 1.46 -9.84 5.09
C HIS A 294 1.03 -11.01 5.99
N THR A 295 0.92 -12.19 5.38
CA THR A 295 0.66 -13.45 6.08
C THR A 295 1.65 -13.67 7.22
N GLY A 296 1.15 -14.10 8.38
CA GLY A 296 1.93 -14.25 9.60
C GLY A 296 1.72 -13.13 10.61
N VAL A 297 1.10 -12.01 10.19
CA VAL A 297 0.71 -10.92 11.09
C VAL A 297 -0.29 -11.38 12.14
N VAL A 298 -0.14 -10.83 13.34
CA VAL A 298 -1.05 -11.01 14.49
C VAL A 298 -1.87 -9.75 14.70
N ASN A 299 -1.22 -8.58 14.71
CA ASN A 299 -1.86 -7.27 14.66
C ASN A 299 -0.83 -6.18 14.35
N ALA A 300 -1.34 -4.97 14.15
CA ALA A 300 -0.55 -3.76 14.11
C ALA A 300 -1.26 -2.69 14.95
N THR A 301 -0.49 -1.92 15.71
CA THR A 301 -1.05 -0.90 16.60
C THR A 301 -0.31 0.43 16.44
N LEU A 302 -1.08 1.51 16.39
CA LEU A 302 -0.61 2.88 16.45
C LEU A 302 -0.84 3.41 17.86
N TYR A 303 0.21 3.85 18.53
CA TYR A 303 0.18 4.41 19.87
C TYR A 303 0.51 5.90 19.84
N GLY A 304 -0.11 6.67 20.73
CA GLY A 304 0.29 8.05 21.01
C GLY A 304 1.50 8.10 21.94
N GLN A 305 2.09 9.28 22.07
CA GLN A 305 3.31 9.49 22.86
C GLN A 305 3.16 9.10 24.34
N ASP A 306 1.94 9.21 24.87
CA ASP A 306 1.55 8.85 26.24
C ASP A 306 1.20 7.36 26.40
N GLY A 307 1.42 6.55 25.36
CA GLY A 307 1.12 5.11 25.35
C GLY A 307 -0.34 4.77 25.08
N ARG A 308 -1.22 5.75 24.84
CA ARG A 308 -2.62 5.48 24.49
C ARG A 308 -2.71 4.78 23.14
N THR A 309 -3.60 3.80 23.02
CA THR A 309 -3.91 3.18 21.73
C THR A 309 -4.72 4.16 20.87
N LEU A 310 -4.19 4.52 19.71
CA LEU A 310 -4.88 5.35 18.71
C LEU A 310 -5.69 4.47 17.75
N CYS A 311 -5.10 3.36 17.30
CA CYS A 311 -5.74 2.37 16.46
C CYS A 311 -5.04 1.01 16.56
N THR A 312 -5.80 -0.08 16.69
CA THR A 312 -5.29 -1.45 16.52
C THR A 312 -5.99 -2.10 15.34
N SER A 313 -5.22 -2.50 14.33
CA SER A 313 -5.70 -3.23 13.17
C SER A 313 -5.32 -4.71 13.30
N THR A 314 -6.27 -5.60 13.05
CA THR A 314 -6.14 -7.05 13.22
C THR A 314 -6.52 -7.77 11.94
N PRO A 315 -5.83 -8.86 11.57
CA PRO A 315 -6.12 -9.61 10.35
C PRO A 315 -7.35 -10.50 10.52
N ARG A 316 -8.11 -10.69 9.44
CA ARG A 316 -8.93 -11.89 9.25
C ARG A 316 -8.26 -12.80 8.25
N TYR A 317 -8.09 -14.06 8.63
CA TYR A 317 -7.60 -15.10 7.75
C TYR A 317 -8.76 -15.83 7.07
N GLY A 318 -8.61 -16.13 5.78
CA GLY A 318 -9.60 -16.91 5.05
C GLY A 318 -9.67 -18.36 5.54
N THR A 319 -10.78 -19.03 5.20
CA THR A 319 -11.08 -20.39 5.67
C THR A 319 -11.52 -21.34 4.56
N GLY A 320 -11.76 -20.83 3.35
CA GLY A 320 -12.26 -21.57 2.20
C GLY A 320 -11.37 -21.44 0.96
N THR A 321 -11.99 -21.57 -0.21
CA THR A 321 -11.32 -21.56 -1.52
C THR A 321 -11.86 -20.51 -2.48
N LYS A 322 -12.89 -19.75 -2.07
CA LYS A 322 -13.44 -18.67 -2.89
C LYS A 322 -12.55 -17.44 -2.82
N ALA A 323 -12.50 -16.67 -3.90
CA ALA A 323 -11.82 -15.38 -3.93
C ALA A 323 -12.34 -14.47 -2.80
N GLY A 324 -11.43 -13.93 -1.98
CA GLY A 324 -11.76 -13.16 -0.78
C GLY A 324 -12.08 -13.98 0.48
N ASN A 325 -11.90 -15.31 0.45
CA ASN A 325 -11.98 -16.18 1.63
C ASN A 325 -10.96 -17.33 1.57
N GLU A 326 -9.77 -17.09 1.03
CA GLU A 326 -8.76 -18.10 0.76
C GLU A 326 -8.05 -18.54 2.05
N LYS A 327 -8.10 -19.85 2.33
CA LYS A 327 -7.50 -20.44 3.52
C LYS A 327 -6.01 -20.13 3.61
N GLY A 328 -5.60 -19.58 4.76
CA GLY A 328 -4.19 -19.29 5.06
C GLY A 328 -3.69 -17.92 4.57
N TYR A 329 -4.53 -17.15 3.89
CA TYR A 329 -4.21 -15.79 3.46
C TYR A 329 -4.87 -14.75 4.37
N VAL A 330 -4.22 -13.59 4.52
CA VAL A 330 -4.85 -12.40 5.09
C VAL A 330 -5.82 -11.85 4.04
N ILE A 331 -7.11 -11.83 4.36
CA ILE A 331 -8.18 -11.42 3.42
C ILE A 331 -8.85 -10.11 3.83
N GLU A 332 -8.51 -9.59 5.01
CA GLU A 332 -9.03 -8.34 5.58
C GLU A 332 -8.11 -7.88 6.71
N MET A 333 -7.98 -6.57 6.86
CA MET A 333 -7.46 -5.91 8.04
C MET A 333 -8.57 -5.06 8.68
N SER A 334 -8.72 -5.15 10.01
CA SER A 334 -9.75 -4.39 10.71
C SER A 334 -9.45 -2.90 10.70
N VAL A 335 -10.51 -2.10 10.59
CA VAL A 335 -10.43 -0.65 10.49
C VAL A 335 -10.87 0.01 11.80
N CYS A 336 -10.14 1.04 12.21
CA CYS A 336 -10.50 1.91 13.31
C CYS A 336 -11.32 3.09 12.81
N TYR A 337 -12.51 3.26 13.35
CA TYR A 337 -13.33 4.47 13.23
C TYR A 337 -13.51 5.07 14.63
N PRO A 338 -12.58 5.92 15.10
CA PRO A 338 -12.75 6.58 16.38
C PRO A 338 -14.05 7.38 16.41
N LYS A 339 -14.64 7.50 17.60
CA LYS A 339 -15.73 8.47 17.78
C LYS A 339 -15.20 9.86 17.40
N GLU A 340 -15.96 10.61 16.62
CA GLU A 340 -15.56 11.93 16.17
C GLU A 340 -15.07 12.81 17.34
N GLY A 341 -13.87 13.39 17.18
CA GLY A 341 -13.22 14.23 18.19
C GLY A 341 -12.63 13.51 19.40
N SER A 342 -12.78 12.19 19.53
CA SER A 342 -12.25 11.44 20.68
C SER A 342 -10.73 11.26 20.67
N ILE A 343 -10.11 11.25 19.49
CA ILE A 343 -8.68 11.06 19.31
C ILE A 343 -8.13 12.22 18.48
N LYS A 344 -7.27 13.02 19.12
CA LYS A 344 -6.47 14.07 18.48
C LYS A 344 -4.99 13.77 18.67
N ILE A 345 -4.23 13.79 17.58
CA ILE A 345 -2.77 13.78 17.56
C ILE A 345 -2.32 15.24 17.46
N LYS A 346 -1.36 15.67 18.28
CA LYS A 346 -0.83 17.04 18.26
C LYS A 346 0.28 17.19 17.21
N ASP A 347 0.48 18.42 16.75
CA ASP A 347 1.66 18.76 15.95
C ASP A 347 2.93 18.43 16.74
N GLY A 348 3.87 17.74 16.11
CA GLY A 348 5.08 17.22 16.72
C GLY A 348 4.90 16.06 17.69
N GLU A 349 3.67 15.54 17.90
CA GLU A 349 3.46 14.36 18.76
C GLU A 349 4.17 13.14 18.15
N ILE A 350 4.91 12.43 18.98
CA ILE A 350 5.57 11.18 18.58
C ILE A 350 4.52 10.07 18.65
N VAL A 351 4.24 9.43 17.52
CA VAL A 351 3.41 8.23 17.47
C VAL A 351 4.28 7.01 17.25
N THR A 352 3.92 5.89 17.88
CA THR A 352 4.64 4.63 17.70
C THR A 352 3.80 3.69 16.86
N VAL A 353 4.31 3.26 15.71
CA VAL A 353 3.77 2.14 14.95
C VAL A 353 4.44 0.86 15.44
N GLU A 354 3.64 -0.15 15.77
CA GLU A 354 4.08 -1.47 16.19
C GLU A 354 3.44 -2.52 15.29
N SER A 355 4.25 -3.36 14.66
CA SER A 355 3.80 -4.57 13.99
C SER A 355 4.15 -5.79 14.85
N ARG A 356 3.19 -6.71 14.96
CA ARG A 356 3.38 -7.99 15.64
C ARG A 356 3.10 -9.12 14.66
N TYR A 357 4.08 -9.98 14.49
CA TYR A 357 4.01 -11.18 13.67
C TYR A 357 4.23 -12.41 14.55
N LYS A 358 3.80 -13.57 14.05
CA LYS A 358 4.29 -14.84 14.59
C LYS A 358 5.81 -14.88 14.47
N ASN A 359 6.47 -15.41 15.49
CA ASN A 359 7.93 -15.56 15.52
C ASN A 359 8.37 -16.73 14.63
N GLU A 360 8.09 -16.63 13.34
CA GLU A 360 8.49 -17.56 12.29
C GLU A 360 9.45 -16.84 11.35
N PHE A 361 10.33 -17.60 10.68
CA PHE A 361 11.13 -17.03 9.61
C PHE A 361 10.22 -16.51 8.49
N ILE A 362 10.23 -15.20 8.29
CA ILE A 362 9.40 -14.50 7.29
C ILE A 362 10.28 -13.47 6.60
N THR A 363 10.30 -13.49 5.28
CA THR A 363 10.90 -12.43 4.46
C THR A 363 9.82 -11.50 3.92
N GLY A 364 10.18 -10.25 3.64
CA GLY A 364 9.23 -9.25 3.15
C GLY A 364 8.08 -8.97 4.11
N ALA A 365 8.30 -9.02 5.43
CA ALA A 365 7.27 -8.66 6.39
C ALA A 365 6.96 -7.15 6.27
N MET A 366 5.69 -6.80 6.07
CA MET A 366 5.24 -5.41 6.02
C MET A 366 4.91 -4.90 7.41
N GLY A 367 5.11 -3.60 7.62
CA GLY A 367 4.92 -2.95 8.90
C GLY A 367 4.21 -1.61 8.79
N HIS A 368 3.26 -1.49 7.84
CA HIS A 368 2.65 -0.21 7.51
C HIS A 368 1.35 0.06 8.27
N MET A 369 1.23 1.30 8.74
CA MET A 369 -0.02 1.83 9.29
C MET A 369 -0.50 3.01 8.45
N TYR A 370 -1.74 2.91 7.99
CA TYR A 370 -2.41 3.90 7.14
C TYR A 370 -3.50 4.60 7.94
N PHE A 371 -3.53 5.93 7.94
CA PHE A 371 -4.58 6.65 8.64
C PHE A 371 -4.88 8.03 8.04
N TYR A 372 -6.07 8.54 8.36
CA TYR A 372 -6.54 9.84 7.90
C TYR A 372 -6.72 10.80 9.07
N LEU A 373 -6.16 11.99 8.94
CA LEU A 373 -6.31 13.08 9.90
C LEU A 373 -7.11 14.23 9.31
N ALA A 374 -8.03 14.78 10.09
CA ALA A 374 -8.72 16.03 9.78
C ALA A 374 -8.18 17.18 10.65
N ASP A 375 -8.03 18.37 10.06
CA ASP A 375 -7.55 19.56 10.79
C ASP A 375 -8.63 20.12 11.75
N ARG A 376 -9.90 19.90 11.41
CA ARG A 376 -11.07 20.37 12.16
C ARG A 376 -12.17 19.32 12.21
N LEU A 377 -13.11 19.51 13.13
CA LEU A 377 -14.34 18.72 13.21
C LEU A 377 -15.51 19.51 12.63
N PRO A 378 -16.66 18.87 12.36
CA PRO A 378 -17.89 19.58 12.07
C PRO A 378 -18.20 20.58 13.20
N HIS A 379 -18.63 21.78 12.86
CA HIS A 379 -19.03 22.84 13.81
C HIS A 379 -17.92 23.42 14.70
N THR A 380 -16.64 23.13 14.43
CA THR A 380 -15.52 23.92 14.97
C THR A 380 -15.04 24.89 13.89
N THR A 381 -15.45 26.16 14.01
CA THR A 381 -14.92 27.29 13.23
C THR A 381 -13.58 27.74 13.77
#